data_AF-C4JIM3-F1
#
_entry.id   AF-C4JIM3-F1
#
_cell.length_a   1.000
_cell.length_b   1.000
_cell.length_c   1.000
_cell.angle_alpha   90.00
_cell.angle_beta   90.00
_cell.angle_gamma   90.00
#
_symmetry.space_group_name_H-M   'P 1'
#
loop_
_entity.id
_entity.type
_entity.pdbx_description
1 polymer ?
#
loop_
_entity_poly.entity_id
_entity_poly.type
_entity_poly.pdbx_seq_one_letter_code
_entity_poly.pdbx_strand_id
1 'polypeptide(L)'
;MNEPEVYMFRRDEPESQRLNHQHALLAKFSHRELLHRSIDRSKIVNVADIATGTGIWLQDLSSLLKNVPGTGPRYYHGFDISPSQFPPDEENIKFTVHDTLKPFPKEHWARYDVVHVRLVFLAIKECDIMTALHNMTQLLKPGGYLHWDEFDGDSFFGTQNIPGSSVIADYARSVGLTMSVSQVIRDAAEKAGLQDISRESYSSSQPVGLTRRCEAMVS
;
A
#
# COMPACT_ATOMS: atom_id res chain seq x y z
N MET A 1 -29.59 -0.36 4.55
CA MET A 1 -29.09 0.97 4.15
C MET A 1 -27.65 0.76 3.74
N ASN A 2 -27.26 1.10 2.51
CA ASN A 2 -25.85 1.06 2.13
C ASN A 2 -25.14 2.13 2.97
N GLU A 3 -24.07 1.75 3.67
CA GLU A 3 -23.22 2.74 4.31
C GLU A 3 -22.68 3.71 3.26
N PRO A 4 -22.56 5.00 3.58
CA PRO A 4 -21.99 5.98 2.67
C PRO A 4 -20.54 5.59 2.33
N GLU A 5 -20.18 5.77 1.07
CA GLU A 5 -18.85 5.48 0.57
C GLU A 5 -17.80 6.35 1.27
N VAL A 6 -16.78 5.71 1.85
CA VAL A 6 -15.69 6.40 2.57
C VAL A 6 -14.75 7.10 1.60
N TYR A 7 -14.47 6.49 0.45
CA TYR A 7 -13.60 7.04 -0.57
C TYR A 7 -14.29 8.18 -1.33
N MET A 8 -13.79 9.40 -1.15
CA MET A 8 -14.46 10.62 -1.64
C MET A 8 -14.19 10.97 -3.11
N PHE A 9 -13.24 10.30 -3.77
CA PHE A 9 -12.89 10.61 -5.16
C PHE A 9 -13.71 9.77 -6.15
N ARG A 10 -13.94 10.35 -7.33
CA ARG A 10 -14.60 9.68 -8.45
C ARG A 10 -13.71 8.58 -9.01
N ARG A 11 -14.29 7.61 -9.69
CA ARG A 11 -13.55 6.55 -10.41
C ARG A 11 -13.70 6.71 -11.90
N ASP A 12 -13.20 7.84 -12.41
CA ASP A 12 -13.22 8.19 -13.83
C ASP A 12 -11.81 8.38 -14.38
N GLU A 13 -11.72 8.55 -15.71
CA GLU A 13 -10.45 8.66 -16.42
C GLU A 13 -9.53 9.79 -15.89
N PRO A 14 -10.03 11.01 -15.58
CA PRO A 14 -9.20 12.03 -14.95
C PRO A 14 -8.60 11.58 -13.61
N GLU A 15 -9.37 10.89 -12.78
CA GLU A 15 -8.84 10.37 -11.51
C GLU A 15 -7.81 9.25 -11.74
N SER A 16 -8.05 8.36 -12.70
CA SER A 16 -7.07 7.34 -13.10
C SER A 16 -5.74 7.96 -13.53
N GLN A 17 -5.79 9.05 -14.31
CA GLN A 17 -4.59 9.80 -14.69
C GLN A 17 -3.93 10.45 -13.48
N ARG A 18 -4.69 11.03 -12.55
CA ARG A 18 -4.15 11.60 -11.31
C ARG A 18 -3.42 10.54 -10.47
N LEU A 19 -4.01 9.35 -10.31
CA LEU A 19 -3.40 8.22 -9.59
C LEU A 19 -2.11 7.75 -10.27
N ASN A 20 -2.09 7.67 -11.59
CA ASN A 20 -0.89 7.28 -12.35
C ASN A 20 0.24 8.33 -12.21
N HIS A 21 -0.09 9.63 -12.25
CA HIS A 21 0.89 10.68 -11.97
C HIS A 21 1.40 10.63 -10.52
N GLN A 22 0.51 10.39 -9.55
CA GLN A 22 0.89 10.21 -8.15
C GLN A 22 1.85 9.03 -7.98
N HIS A 23 1.59 7.90 -8.64
CA HIS A 23 2.51 6.76 -8.65
C HIS A 23 3.90 7.15 -9.19
N ALA A 24 3.96 7.87 -10.32
CA ALA A 24 5.24 8.30 -10.89
C ALA A 24 6.04 9.21 -9.95
N LEU A 25 5.38 10.10 -9.22
CA LEU A 25 6.00 10.95 -8.19
C LEU A 25 6.54 10.12 -7.02
N LEU A 26 5.73 9.22 -6.47
CA LEU A 26 6.14 8.35 -5.37
C LEU A 26 7.34 7.48 -5.75
N ALA A 27 7.30 6.84 -6.92
CA ALA A 27 8.40 6.02 -7.39
C ALA A 27 9.68 6.85 -7.65
N LYS A 28 9.55 8.12 -8.03
CA LYS A 28 10.70 9.03 -8.14
C LYS A 28 11.31 9.32 -6.75
N PHE A 29 10.47 9.60 -5.75
CA PHE A 29 10.94 9.90 -4.39
C PHE A 29 11.48 8.67 -3.65
N SER A 30 11.01 7.47 -3.97
CA SER A 30 11.56 6.21 -3.46
C SER A 30 12.74 5.68 -4.28
N HIS A 31 13.33 6.49 -5.18
CA HIS A 31 14.47 6.06 -6.02
C HIS A 31 14.21 4.82 -6.86
N ARG A 32 12.96 4.62 -7.31
CA ARG A 32 12.49 3.44 -8.04
C ARG A 32 12.58 2.14 -7.22
N GLU A 33 12.70 2.26 -5.91
CA GLU A 33 12.54 1.15 -4.97
C GLU A 33 11.04 0.99 -4.69
N LEU A 34 10.40 0.11 -5.46
CA LEU A 34 8.99 -0.24 -5.29
C LEU A 34 8.77 -1.29 -4.19
N LEU A 35 9.85 -1.93 -3.75
CA LEU A 35 9.89 -2.90 -2.67
C LEU A 35 11.07 -2.57 -1.78
N HIS A 36 10.87 -2.72 -0.48
CA HIS A 36 11.91 -2.60 0.54
C HIS A 36 13.12 -3.51 0.24
N ARG A 37 14.33 -3.02 0.52
CA ARG A 37 15.59 -3.68 0.14
C ARG A 37 15.83 -5.03 0.81
N SER A 38 15.21 -5.28 1.96
CA SER A 38 15.30 -6.57 2.65
C SER A 38 14.57 -7.69 1.89
N ILE A 39 13.66 -7.36 0.97
CA ILE A 39 12.90 -8.35 0.20
C ILE A 39 13.76 -8.84 -0.95
N ASP A 40 14.15 -10.12 -0.90
CA ASP A 40 14.90 -10.80 -1.95
C ASP A 40 14.05 -10.95 -3.22
N ARG A 41 14.25 -10.03 -4.16
CA ARG A 41 13.52 -9.96 -5.44
C ARG A 41 13.68 -11.22 -6.30
N SER A 42 14.73 -12.02 -6.09
CA SER A 42 14.94 -13.27 -6.84
C SER A 42 13.99 -14.40 -6.40
N LYS A 43 13.44 -14.31 -5.18
CA LYS A 43 12.53 -15.30 -4.59
C LYS A 43 11.06 -14.97 -4.78
N ILE A 44 10.72 -13.77 -5.26
CA ILE A 44 9.33 -13.35 -5.46
C ILE A 44 8.72 -14.08 -6.65
N VAL A 45 7.65 -14.82 -6.40
CA VAL A 45 6.85 -15.54 -7.41
C VAL A 45 5.42 -15.01 -7.47
N ASN A 46 4.78 -14.75 -6.34
CA ASN A 46 3.38 -14.29 -6.26
C ASN A 46 3.29 -12.95 -5.52
N VAL A 47 2.68 -11.96 -6.15
CA VAL A 47 2.44 -10.62 -5.57
C VAL A 47 0.95 -10.30 -5.57
N ALA A 48 0.44 -9.82 -4.44
CA ALA A 48 -0.88 -9.21 -4.33
C ALA A 48 -0.73 -7.69 -4.14
N ASP A 49 -1.63 -6.91 -4.74
CA ASP A 49 -1.78 -5.48 -4.52
C ASP A 49 -3.22 -5.16 -4.11
N ILE A 50 -3.38 -4.58 -2.94
CA ILE A 50 -4.67 -4.33 -2.28
C ILE A 50 -5.03 -2.86 -2.42
N ALA A 51 -6.29 -2.57 -2.74
CA ALA A 51 -6.73 -1.25 -3.21
C ALA A 51 -5.92 -0.80 -4.44
N THR A 52 -5.80 -1.70 -5.42
CA THR A 52 -4.88 -1.55 -6.56
C THR A 52 -5.25 -0.39 -7.50
N GLY A 53 -6.50 0.08 -7.47
CA GLY A 53 -7.01 1.15 -8.34
C GLY A 53 -6.74 0.86 -9.81
N THR A 54 -5.82 1.62 -10.41
CA THR A 54 -5.43 1.48 -11.82
C THR A 54 -4.51 0.29 -12.12
N GLY A 55 -4.05 -0.43 -11.10
CA GLY A 55 -3.07 -1.51 -11.26
C GLY A 55 -1.65 -1.03 -11.59
N ILE A 56 -1.42 0.30 -11.63
CA ILE A 56 -0.16 0.88 -12.11
C ILE A 56 1.06 0.42 -11.29
N TRP A 57 0.90 0.22 -9.98
CA TRP A 57 1.98 -0.27 -9.13
C TRP A 57 2.37 -1.72 -9.49
N LEU A 58 1.37 -2.60 -9.70
CA LEU A 58 1.63 -3.97 -10.15
C LEU A 58 2.30 -4.03 -11.52
N GLN A 59 1.85 -3.22 -12.46
CA GLN A 59 2.45 -3.16 -13.80
C GLN A 59 3.90 -2.68 -13.77
N ASP A 60 4.19 -1.66 -12.95
CA ASP A 60 5.54 -1.13 -12.78
C ASP A 60 6.45 -2.15 -12.07
N LEU A 61 5.97 -2.77 -11.00
CA LEU A 61 6.71 -3.83 -10.31
C LEU A 61 6.97 -5.04 -11.22
N SER A 62 5.97 -5.47 -11.98
CA SER A 62 6.10 -6.56 -12.96
C SER A 62 7.20 -6.24 -13.98
N SER A 63 7.21 -5.01 -14.50
CA SER A 63 8.24 -4.55 -15.43
C SER A 63 9.63 -4.51 -14.82
N LEU A 64 9.75 -4.09 -13.56
CA LEU A 64 11.01 -4.09 -12.82
C LEU A 64 11.56 -5.51 -12.59
N LEU A 65 10.67 -6.44 -12.21
CA LEU A 65 11.05 -7.81 -11.88
C LEU A 65 11.32 -8.71 -13.10
N LYS A 66 10.90 -8.32 -14.31
CA LYS A 66 11.25 -9.03 -15.56
C LYS A 66 12.76 -9.18 -15.76
N ASN A 67 13.55 -8.22 -15.29
CA ASN A 67 15.01 -8.23 -15.43
C ASN A 67 15.74 -8.87 -14.24
N VAL A 68 15.01 -9.35 -13.23
CA VAL A 68 15.59 -9.98 -12.04
C VAL A 68 15.49 -11.50 -12.21
N PRO A 69 16.63 -12.23 -12.27
CA PRO A 69 16.62 -13.69 -12.31
C PRO A 69 15.75 -14.24 -11.17
N GLY A 70 14.79 -15.07 -11.52
CA GLY A 70 13.83 -15.64 -10.58
C GLY A 70 13.83 -17.16 -10.60
N THR A 71 13.12 -17.76 -9.65
CA THR A 71 12.93 -19.21 -9.56
C THR A 71 11.86 -19.77 -10.51
N GLY A 72 11.18 -18.90 -11.28
CA GLY A 72 10.10 -19.29 -12.18
C GLY A 72 9.29 -18.09 -12.71
N PRO A 73 8.15 -18.33 -13.40
CA PRO A 73 7.23 -17.27 -13.81
C PRO A 73 6.63 -16.58 -12.58
N ARG A 74 6.36 -15.28 -12.70
CA ARG A 74 5.80 -14.46 -11.63
C ARG A 74 4.34 -14.14 -11.91
N TYR A 75 3.49 -14.21 -10.89
CA TYR A 75 2.06 -13.93 -10.95
C TYR A 75 1.70 -12.73 -10.07
N TYR A 76 0.84 -11.88 -10.59
CA TYR A 76 0.45 -10.62 -9.96
C TYR A 76 -1.08 -10.57 -9.87
N HIS A 77 -1.60 -10.15 -8.72
CA HIS A 77 -3.04 -10.07 -8.50
C HIS A 77 -3.43 -8.78 -7.80
N GLY A 78 -4.24 -7.96 -8.47
CA GLY A 78 -4.79 -6.73 -7.91
C GLY A 78 -6.19 -6.94 -7.33
N PHE A 79 -6.45 -6.38 -6.17
CA PHE A 79 -7.76 -6.36 -5.53
C PHE A 79 -8.20 -4.92 -5.30
N ASP A 80 -9.45 -4.60 -5.64
CA ASP A 80 -10.05 -3.30 -5.35
C ASP A 80 -11.54 -3.46 -5.11
N ILE A 81 -12.14 -2.56 -4.34
CA ILE A 81 -13.59 -2.57 -4.08
C ILE A 81 -14.41 -2.26 -5.34
N SER A 82 -13.78 -1.71 -6.38
CA SER A 82 -14.42 -1.40 -7.65
C SER A 82 -13.58 -1.79 -8.86
N PRO A 83 -14.19 -2.31 -9.95
CA PRO A 83 -13.49 -2.58 -11.20
C PRO A 83 -13.30 -1.35 -12.08
N SER A 84 -13.88 -0.19 -11.72
CA SER A 84 -14.00 0.97 -12.61
C SER A 84 -12.69 1.53 -13.14
N GLN A 85 -11.57 1.24 -12.47
CA GLN A 85 -10.25 1.72 -12.85
C GLN A 85 -9.30 0.58 -13.25
N PHE A 86 -9.76 -0.67 -13.26
CA PHE A 86 -8.92 -1.79 -13.66
C PHE A 86 -8.41 -1.62 -15.10
N PRO A 87 -7.13 -1.92 -15.33
CA PRO A 87 -6.62 -2.01 -16.69
C PRO A 87 -7.14 -3.31 -17.33
N PRO A 88 -6.97 -3.46 -18.66
CA PRO A 88 -7.22 -4.74 -19.31
C PRO A 88 -6.37 -5.85 -18.71
N ASP A 89 -6.92 -7.06 -18.67
CA ASP A 89 -6.22 -8.26 -18.22
C ASP A 89 -4.95 -8.51 -19.05
N GLU A 90 -3.85 -8.82 -18.35
CA GLU A 90 -2.61 -9.31 -18.96
C GLU A 90 -2.42 -10.81 -18.65
N GLU A 91 -1.45 -11.46 -19.30
CA GLU A 91 -1.21 -12.91 -19.13
C GLU A 91 -0.93 -13.28 -17.66
N ASN A 92 -0.09 -12.48 -16.99
CA ASN A 92 0.39 -12.75 -15.63
C ASN A 92 -0.13 -11.77 -14.57
N ILE A 93 -0.99 -10.82 -14.96
CA ILE A 93 -1.59 -9.83 -14.05
C ILE A 93 -3.11 -9.95 -14.12
N LYS A 94 -3.73 -10.25 -12.98
CA LYS A 94 -5.18 -10.42 -12.84
C LYS A 94 -5.75 -9.46 -11.82
N PHE A 95 -7.03 -9.13 -11.98
CA PHE A 95 -7.73 -8.20 -11.10
C PHE A 95 -9.02 -8.83 -10.58
N THR A 96 -9.39 -8.52 -9.34
CA THR A 96 -10.61 -9.02 -8.71
C THR A 96 -11.25 -7.95 -7.86
N VAL A 97 -12.57 -7.80 -8.02
CA VAL A 97 -13.36 -6.91 -7.17
C VAL A 97 -13.48 -7.55 -5.79
N HIS A 98 -12.93 -6.91 -4.76
CA HIS A 98 -12.96 -7.39 -3.39
C HIS A 98 -12.93 -6.25 -2.38
N ASP A 99 -13.78 -6.36 -1.36
CA ASP A 99 -13.73 -5.49 -0.18
C ASP A 99 -12.71 -6.05 0.82
N THR A 100 -11.61 -5.34 1.03
CA THR A 100 -10.53 -5.73 1.96
C THR A 100 -11.00 -5.95 3.40
N LEU A 101 -12.16 -5.40 3.79
CA LEU A 101 -12.76 -5.63 5.11
C LEU A 101 -13.47 -6.98 5.22
N LYS A 102 -13.62 -7.71 4.11
CA LYS A 102 -14.13 -9.09 4.07
C LYS A 102 -12.97 -10.09 3.93
N PRO A 103 -13.11 -11.31 4.49
CA PRO A 103 -12.16 -12.39 4.22
C PRO A 103 -11.99 -12.59 2.72
N PHE A 104 -10.73 -12.63 2.25
CA PHE A 104 -10.42 -12.90 0.85
C PHE A 104 -10.87 -14.32 0.45
N PRO A 105 -11.14 -14.57 -0.84
CA PRO A 105 -11.44 -15.92 -1.33
C PRO A 105 -10.32 -16.90 -0.97
N LYS A 106 -10.68 -18.13 -0.59
CA LYS A 106 -9.74 -19.11 0.00
C LYS A 106 -8.60 -19.50 -0.93
N GLU A 107 -8.80 -19.43 -2.24
CA GLU A 107 -7.80 -19.65 -3.28
C GLU A 107 -6.64 -18.63 -3.27
N HIS A 108 -6.78 -17.55 -2.50
CA HIS A 108 -5.77 -16.52 -2.31
C HIS A 108 -5.02 -16.65 -0.98
N TRP A 109 -5.46 -17.53 -0.07
CA TRP A 109 -4.84 -17.66 1.24
C TRP A 109 -3.49 -18.36 1.14
N ALA A 110 -2.54 -17.92 1.98
CA ALA A 110 -1.19 -18.46 2.04
C ALA A 110 -0.47 -18.58 0.68
N ARG A 111 -0.72 -17.63 -0.22
CA ARG A 111 -0.31 -17.70 -1.64
C ARG A 111 0.78 -16.70 -2.01
N TYR A 112 0.86 -15.57 -1.32
CA TYR A 112 1.66 -14.43 -1.78
C TYR A 112 2.98 -14.31 -1.03
N ASP A 113 4.05 -14.04 -1.78
CA ASP A 113 5.36 -13.72 -1.22
C ASP A 113 5.39 -12.26 -0.77
N VAL A 114 4.64 -11.40 -1.47
CA VAL A 114 4.44 -9.99 -1.12
C VAL A 114 2.96 -9.65 -1.24
N VAL A 115 2.39 -9.05 -0.20
CA VAL A 115 1.11 -8.34 -0.23
C VAL A 115 1.42 -6.86 -0.07
N HIS A 116 1.03 -6.06 -1.05
CA HIS A 116 1.24 -4.61 -1.04
C HIS A 116 -0.10 -3.88 -0.85
N VAL A 117 -0.07 -2.75 -0.17
CA VAL A 117 -1.18 -1.81 -0.06
C VAL A 117 -0.63 -0.40 0.04
N ARG A 118 -1.31 0.59 -0.55
CA ARG A 118 -0.80 1.96 -0.57
C ARG A 118 -1.87 3.03 -0.53
N LEU A 119 -1.63 4.08 0.26
CA LEU A 119 -2.43 5.31 0.33
C LEU A 119 -3.92 5.08 0.61
N VAL A 120 -4.21 4.20 1.58
CA VAL A 120 -5.59 3.85 1.97
C VAL A 120 -6.09 4.72 3.14
N PHE A 121 -5.34 5.74 3.56
CA PHE A 121 -5.73 6.69 4.61
C PHE A 121 -7.05 7.44 4.36
N LEU A 122 -7.52 7.49 3.11
CA LEU A 122 -8.81 8.07 2.72
C LEU A 122 -9.85 7.02 2.33
N ALA A 123 -9.55 5.74 2.50
CA ALA A 123 -10.38 4.62 2.05
C ALA A 123 -10.76 3.66 3.18
N ILE A 124 -9.94 3.55 4.24
CA ILE A 124 -10.16 2.65 5.37
C ILE A 124 -10.23 3.47 6.66
N LYS A 125 -11.32 3.30 7.42
CA LYS A 125 -11.49 3.93 8.74
C LYS A 125 -10.48 3.38 9.73
N GLU A 126 -10.09 4.19 10.72
CA GLU A 126 -9.12 3.80 11.75
C GLU A 126 -9.56 2.51 12.47
N CYS A 127 -10.85 2.39 12.79
CA CYS A 127 -11.41 1.20 13.45
C CYS A 127 -11.32 -0.08 12.61
N ASP A 128 -11.22 0.06 11.29
CA ASP A 128 -11.22 -1.05 10.34
C ASP A 128 -9.81 -1.49 9.92
N ILE A 129 -8.76 -0.72 10.28
CA ILE A 129 -7.36 -1.03 9.93
C ILE A 129 -6.95 -2.40 10.47
N MET A 130 -7.32 -2.75 11.71
CA MET A 130 -7.03 -4.07 12.29
C MET A 130 -7.66 -5.21 11.48
N THR A 131 -8.90 -5.02 11.03
CA THR A 131 -9.63 -6.01 10.22
C THR A 131 -9.00 -6.16 8.84
N ALA A 132 -8.71 -5.05 8.17
CA ALA A 132 -8.03 -5.04 6.89
C ALA A 132 -6.67 -5.74 6.98
N LEU A 133 -5.88 -5.39 7.99
CA LEU A 133 -4.58 -6.00 8.26
C LEU A 133 -4.71 -7.51 8.47
N HIS A 134 -5.64 -7.95 9.32
CA HIS A 134 -5.89 -9.36 9.55
C HIS A 134 -6.22 -10.10 8.25
N ASN A 135 -7.14 -9.58 7.44
CA ASN A 135 -7.51 -10.20 6.17
C ASN A 135 -6.32 -10.25 5.19
N MET A 136 -5.52 -9.19 5.10
CA MET A 136 -4.32 -9.16 4.25
C MET A 136 -3.25 -10.16 4.71
N THR A 137 -3.07 -10.35 6.02
CA THR A 137 -2.08 -11.32 6.52
C THR A 137 -2.44 -12.77 6.16
N GLN A 138 -3.73 -13.11 6.00
CA GLN A 138 -4.14 -14.45 5.57
C GLN A 138 -3.69 -14.78 4.14
N LEU A 139 -3.39 -13.77 3.32
CA LEU A 139 -2.89 -13.94 1.96
C LEU A 139 -1.41 -14.37 1.93
N LEU A 140 -0.64 -14.06 2.98
CA LEU A 140 0.80 -14.29 3.03
C LEU A 140 1.13 -15.76 3.18
N LYS A 141 2.05 -16.25 2.34
CA LYS A 141 2.79 -17.49 2.63
C LYS A 141 3.56 -17.34 3.95
N PRO A 142 3.93 -18.46 4.60
CA PRO A 142 4.94 -18.44 5.65
C PRO A 142 6.22 -17.75 5.16
N GLY A 143 6.65 -16.69 5.86
CA GLY A 143 7.81 -15.87 5.47
C GLY A 143 7.54 -14.83 4.37
N GLY A 144 6.29 -14.62 3.97
CA GLY A 144 5.89 -13.54 3.07
C GLY A 144 5.89 -12.16 3.75
N TYR A 145 5.91 -11.11 2.94
CA TYR A 145 6.02 -9.72 3.39
C TYR A 145 4.72 -8.96 3.15
N LEU A 146 4.25 -8.24 4.17
CA LEU A 146 3.29 -7.16 3.99
C LEU A 146 4.06 -5.85 3.78
N HIS A 147 3.85 -5.20 2.64
CA HIS A 147 4.45 -3.90 2.31
C HIS A 147 3.36 -2.83 2.28
N TRP A 148 3.40 -1.89 3.22
CA TRP A 148 2.39 -0.84 3.35
C TRP A 148 3.00 0.55 3.15
N ASP A 149 2.72 1.15 2.00
CA ASP A 149 3.14 2.52 1.69
C ASP A 149 2.05 3.50 2.12
N GLU A 150 2.36 4.40 3.06
CA GLU A 150 1.36 5.35 3.55
C GLU A 150 1.92 6.75 3.70
N PHE A 151 1.02 7.71 3.64
CA PHE A 151 1.28 9.07 3.98
C PHE A 151 1.41 9.24 5.49
N ASP A 152 2.48 9.90 5.91
CA ASP A 152 2.65 10.32 7.30
C ASP A 152 2.14 11.75 7.47
N GLY A 153 0.92 11.89 8.02
CA GLY A 153 0.26 13.19 8.19
C GLY A 153 1.05 14.15 9.07
N ASP A 154 1.74 13.64 10.08
CA ASP A 154 2.56 14.45 11.00
C ASP A 154 3.71 15.12 10.24
N SER A 155 4.27 14.44 9.25
CA SER A 155 5.33 14.96 8.38
C SER A 155 4.84 16.01 7.38
N PHE A 156 3.57 15.96 6.97
CA PHE A 156 3.02 16.84 5.94
C PHE A 156 2.46 18.15 6.48
N PHE A 157 1.73 18.10 7.59
CA PHE A 157 1.24 19.32 8.24
C PHE A 157 2.37 20.06 8.96
N GLY A 158 3.49 19.37 9.24
CA GLY A 158 4.65 19.91 9.90
C GLY A 158 4.36 20.34 11.35
N THR A 159 5.38 20.86 12.03
CA THR A 159 5.22 21.56 13.32
C THR A 159 4.75 23.00 13.15
N GLN A 160 4.60 23.47 11.90
CA GLN A 160 4.13 24.81 11.62
C GLN A 160 2.60 24.82 11.55
N ASN A 161 1.97 25.74 12.27
CA ASN A 161 0.54 25.99 12.16
C ASN A 161 0.20 26.51 10.76
N ILE A 162 -0.03 25.60 9.82
CA ILE A 162 -0.60 25.92 8.50
C ILE A 162 -2.08 26.25 8.73
N PRO A 163 -2.56 27.46 8.42
CA PRO A 163 -3.98 27.77 8.54
C PRO A 163 -4.82 26.76 7.75
N GLY A 164 -5.71 26.04 8.43
CA GLY A 164 -6.58 25.02 7.83
C GLY A 164 -6.06 23.58 7.89
N SER A 165 -4.85 23.30 8.38
CA SER A 165 -4.40 21.91 8.62
C SER A 165 -5.30 21.18 9.62
N SER A 166 -5.79 21.91 10.63
CA SER A 166 -6.79 21.40 11.57
C SER A 166 -8.08 21.00 10.88
N VAL A 167 -8.52 21.70 9.82
CA VAL A 167 -9.79 21.39 9.12
C VAL A 167 -9.74 20.02 8.45
N ILE A 168 -8.62 19.66 7.81
CA ILE A 168 -8.45 18.36 7.17
C ILE A 168 -8.39 17.26 8.24
N ALA A 169 -7.62 17.47 9.31
CA ALA A 169 -7.53 16.52 10.41
C ALA A 169 -8.87 16.33 11.15
N ASP A 170 -9.62 17.42 11.35
CA ASP A 170 -10.93 17.42 12.00
C ASP A 170 -11.98 16.74 11.12
N TYR A 171 -11.96 17.00 9.81
CA TYR A 171 -12.81 16.28 8.86
C TYR A 171 -12.49 14.79 8.89
N ALA A 172 -11.22 14.40 8.73
CA ALA A 172 -10.80 13.00 8.78
C ALA A 172 -11.32 12.32 10.06
N ARG A 173 -11.09 12.93 11.23
CA ARG A 173 -11.59 12.43 12.51
C ARG A 173 -13.12 12.31 12.56
N SER A 174 -13.83 13.30 12.01
CA SER A 174 -15.30 13.32 12.00
C SER A 174 -15.92 12.17 11.19
N VAL A 175 -15.19 11.65 10.20
CA VAL A 175 -15.63 10.52 9.36
C VAL A 175 -14.94 9.19 9.73
N GLY A 176 -14.18 9.17 10.83
CA GLY A 176 -13.49 7.99 11.35
C GLY A 176 -12.19 7.62 10.62
N LEU A 177 -11.63 8.54 9.84
CA LEU A 177 -10.29 8.43 9.24
C LEU A 177 -9.24 9.01 10.20
N THR A 178 -7.97 8.65 9.97
CA THR A 178 -6.86 9.09 10.81
C THR A 178 -5.72 9.64 9.97
N MET A 179 -5.05 10.68 10.45
CA MET A 179 -3.86 11.25 9.79
C MET A 179 -2.56 10.58 10.27
N SER A 180 -2.62 9.79 11.34
CA SER A 180 -1.47 9.08 11.92
C SER A 180 -1.43 7.60 11.50
N VAL A 181 -1.86 7.31 10.27
CA VAL A 181 -2.09 5.93 9.78
C VAL A 181 -0.85 5.06 9.94
N SER A 182 0.34 5.58 9.66
CA SER A 182 1.60 4.82 9.80
C SER A 182 1.80 4.29 11.23
N GLN A 183 1.45 5.08 12.25
CA GLN A 183 1.52 4.63 13.64
C GLN A 183 0.45 3.59 13.95
N VAL A 184 -0.79 3.80 13.48
CA VAL A 184 -1.89 2.85 13.69
C VAL A 184 -1.58 1.50 13.02
N ILE A 185 -1.03 1.50 11.80
CA ILE A 185 -0.60 0.28 11.10
C ILE A 185 0.48 -0.44 11.88
N ARG A 186 1.46 0.29 12.42
CA ARG A 186 2.54 -0.31 13.22
C ARG A 186 1.99 -1.00 14.48
N ASP A 187 1.16 -0.29 15.24
CA ASP A 187 0.54 -0.85 16.45
C ASP A 187 -0.35 -2.06 16.13
N ALA A 188 -1.05 -1.99 14.99
CA ALA A 188 -1.86 -3.08 14.48
C ALA A 188 -1.01 -4.30 14.10
N ALA A 189 0.12 -4.08 13.43
CA ALA A 189 1.05 -5.13 13.03
C ALA A 189 1.68 -5.84 14.23
N GLU A 190 2.08 -5.09 15.26
CA GLU A 190 2.59 -5.64 16.51
C GLU A 190 1.53 -6.50 17.21
N LYS A 191 0.28 -6.01 17.31
CA LYS A 191 -0.84 -6.77 17.90
C LYS A 191 -1.21 -8.02 17.11
N ALA A 192 -1.06 -7.98 15.79
CA ALA A 192 -1.28 -9.11 14.90
C ALA A 192 -0.11 -10.13 14.92
N GLY A 193 0.99 -9.82 15.61
CA GLY A 193 2.14 -10.70 15.75
C GLY A 193 3.04 -10.76 14.52
N LEU A 194 3.01 -9.74 13.65
CA LEU A 194 4.01 -9.63 12.58
C LEU A 194 5.40 -9.42 13.20
N GLN A 195 6.40 -10.02 12.56
CA GLN A 195 7.80 -9.94 12.97
C GLN A 195 8.57 -9.03 12.01
N ASP A 196 9.78 -8.61 12.42
CA ASP A 196 10.69 -7.80 11.60
C ASP A 196 10.05 -6.52 11.04
N ILE A 197 9.21 -5.86 11.84
CA ILE A 197 8.51 -4.64 11.44
C ILE A 197 9.54 -3.51 11.28
N SER A 198 9.77 -3.09 10.02
CA SER A 198 10.60 -1.93 9.69
C SER A 198 9.74 -0.75 9.21
N ARG A 199 10.25 0.46 9.44
CA ARG A 199 9.65 1.70 8.91
C ARG A 199 10.74 2.50 8.22
N GLU A 200 10.58 2.70 6.92
CA GLU A 200 11.38 3.65 6.14
C GLU A 200 10.55 4.90 5.85
N SER A 201 11.21 6.05 5.74
CA SER A 201 10.54 7.32 5.45
C SER A 201 11.26 8.04 4.32
N TYR A 202 10.53 8.27 3.24
CA TYR A 202 10.97 9.09 2.13
C TYR A 202 10.43 10.51 2.33
N SER A 203 11.27 11.51 2.09
CA SER A 203 10.80 12.90 2.15
C SER A 203 11.44 13.73 1.05
N SER A 204 10.60 14.55 0.42
CA SER A 204 10.95 15.42 -0.71
C SER A 204 11.96 16.51 -0.35
N SER A 205 12.14 16.80 0.94
CA SER A 205 13.14 17.76 1.41
C SER A 205 14.55 17.20 1.42
N GLN A 206 14.72 15.88 1.27
CA GLN A 206 16.06 15.33 1.09
C GLN A 206 16.46 15.21 -0.38
N PRO A 207 17.72 15.53 -0.70
CA PRO A 207 18.22 15.43 -2.07
C PRO A 207 18.06 14.02 -2.60
N VAL A 208 17.57 13.91 -3.83
CA VAL A 208 17.52 12.65 -4.56
C VAL A 208 18.98 12.18 -4.75
N GLY A 209 19.46 11.24 -3.95
CA GLY A 209 20.79 10.62 -4.10
C GLY A 209 21.66 10.58 -2.84
N LEU A 210 21.18 11.07 -1.69
CA LEU A 210 21.86 10.88 -0.40
C LEU A 210 21.12 9.84 0.44
N THR A 211 21.76 8.69 0.61
CA THR A 211 21.32 7.54 1.43
C THR A 211 20.86 8.01 2.81
N ARG A 212 19.59 7.77 3.18
CA ARG A 212 19.10 8.00 4.56
C ARG A 212 19.62 6.91 5.50
N ARG A 213 19.92 7.31 6.73
CA ARG A 213 20.41 6.48 7.84
C ARG A 213 19.39 5.40 8.20
N CYS A 214 19.83 4.15 8.25
CA CYS A 214 19.24 3.14 9.12
C CYS A 214 19.50 3.57 10.57
N GLU A 215 18.45 3.92 11.31
CA GLU A 215 18.49 3.91 12.78
C GLU A 215 17.65 2.72 13.26
N ALA A 216 18.30 1.57 13.39
CA ALA A 216 17.95 0.50 14.32
C ALA A 216 19.11 -0.51 14.36
N MET A 217 20.04 -0.32 15.31
CA MET A 217 20.74 -1.43 15.95
C MET A 217 20.31 -1.40 17.41
N VAL A 218 19.53 -2.38 17.83
CA VAL A 218 19.55 -2.83 19.23
C VAL A 218 19.62 -4.35 19.17
N SER A 219 20.65 -4.86 19.83
CA SER A 219 21.08 -6.26 19.98
C SER A 219 20.05 -7.15 20.65
#